data_AF-A0A133UDV8-F1
#
_entry.id   AF-A0A133UDV8-F1
#
_cell.length_a   1.000
_cell.length_b   1.000
_cell.length_c   1.000
_cell.angle_alpha   90.00
_cell.angle_beta   90.00
_cell.angle_gamma   90.00
#
_symmetry.space_group_name_H-M   'P 1'
#
loop_
_entity.id
_entity.type
_entity.pdbx_description
1 polymer ?
#
loop_
_entity_poly.entity_id
_entity_poly.type
_entity_poly.pdbx_seq_one_letter_code
_entity_poly.pdbx_strand_id
1 'polypeptide(L)' 'MPETRGDNRTEQAATRVTPSLKKAVEREAHREGKTVSEWLRALITEELKRRGSMPSGFSPEDLERG' A
#
# COMPACT_ATOMS: atom_id res chain seq x y z
N MET A 1 -33.00 10.15 -3.44
CA MET A 1 -32.43 9.32 -2.35
C MET A 1 -31.11 9.95 -1.95
N PRO A 2 -30.78 10.09 -0.66
CA PRO A 2 -29.46 10.58 -0.29
C PRO A 2 -28.45 9.45 -0.54
N GLU A 3 -27.49 9.68 -1.43
CA GLU A 3 -26.38 8.78 -1.65
C GLU A 3 -25.45 8.91 -0.42
N THR A 4 -25.45 7.89 0.42
CA THR A 4 -24.54 7.80 1.56
C THR A 4 -23.12 7.80 1.00
N ARG A 5 -22.43 8.94 1.16
CA ARG A 5 -21.00 9.10 0.89
C ARG A 5 -20.27 7.97 1.62
N GLY A 6 -19.79 6.99 0.86
CA GLY A 6 -19.21 5.76 1.40
C GLY A 6 -18.13 6.06 2.43
N ASP A 7 -18.24 5.39 3.57
CA ASP A 7 -17.23 5.34 4.63
C ASP A 7 -15.83 5.21 4.01
N ASN A 8 -14.96 6.20 4.22
CA ASN A 8 -13.56 6.19 3.82
C ASN A 8 -12.78 5.26 4.75
N ARG A 9 -13.14 3.98 4.77
CA ARG A 9 -12.58 3.00 5.70
C ARG A 9 -11.37 2.36 5.05
N THR A 10 -10.22 2.52 5.67
CA THR A 10 -8.99 1.84 5.27
C THR A 10 -9.15 0.34 5.45
N GLU A 11 -9.04 -0.40 4.35
CA GLU A 11 -9.05 -1.87 4.36
C GLU A 11 -7.67 -2.41 4.76
N GLN A 12 -7.64 -3.48 5.58
CA GLN A 12 -6.41 -4.12 6.00
C GLN A 12 -6.03 -5.27 5.06
N ALA A 13 -4.85 -5.18 4.45
CA ALA A 13 -4.23 -6.29 3.74
C ALA A 13 -3.23 -7.00 4.67
N ALA A 14 -3.53 -8.26 5.04
CA ALA A 14 -2.67 -9.08 5.89
C ALA A 14 -2.25 -10.36 5.17
N THR A 15 -0.96 -10.69 5.21
CA THR A 15 -0.41 -11.92 4.61
C THR A 15 0.57 -12.58 5.57
N ARG A 16 0.49 -13.93 5.69
CA ARG A 16 1.49 -14.69 6.45
C ARG A 16 2.79 -14.74 5.66
N VAL A 17 3.88 -14.37 6.30
CA VAL A 17 5.23 -14.41 5.72
C VAL A 17 6.16 -15.20 6.62
N THR A 18 7.26 -15.70 6.06
CA THR A 18 8.31 -16.33 6.84
C THR A 18 9.03 -15.28 7.71
N PRO A 19 9.64 -15.67 8.84
CA PRO A 19 10.39 -14.74 9.69
C PRO A 19 11.54 -14.05 8.97
N SER A 20 12.21 -14.75 8.05
CA SER A 20 13.30 -14.19 7.23
C SER A 20 12.80 -13.11 6.28
N LEU A 21 11.64 -13.33 5.64
CA LEU A 21 11.01 -12.33 4.77
C LEU A 21 10.58 -11.10 5.57
N LYS A 22 9.97 -11.29 6.74
CA LYS A 22 9.60 -10.18 7.64
C LYS A 22 10.80 -9.28 7.96
N LYS A 23 11.93 -9.87 8.37
CA LYS A 23 13.17 -9.12 8.66
C LYS A 23 13.72 -8.38 7.45
N ALA A 24 13.63 -8.98 6.27
CA ALA A 24 14.06 -8.32 5.03
C ALA A 24 13.20 -7.07 4.75
N VAL A 25 11.87 -7.19 4.84
CA VAL A 25 10.93 -6.07 4.65
C VAL A 25 11.20 -4.95 5.66
N GLU A 26 11.38 -5.28 6.95
CA GLU A 26 11.70 -4.30 8.00
C GLU A 26 12.99 -3.53 7.70
N ARG A 27 14.03 -4.22 7.23
CA ARG A 27 15.31 -3.60 6.88
C ARG A 27 15.18 -2.65 5.67
N GLU A 28 14.47 -3.07 4.62
CA GLU A 28 14.28 -2.22 3.45
C GLU A 28 13.45 -0.97 3.78
N ALA A 29 12.37 -1.13 4.55
CA ALA A 29 11.58 0.00 5.04
C ALA A 29 12.43 0.98 5.86
N HIS A 30 13.24 0.47 6.79
CA HIS A 30 14.14 1.29 7.59
C HIS A 30 15.20 2.02 6.75
N ARG A 31 15.76 1.35 5.72
CA ARG A 31 16.75 1.95 4.82
C ARG A 31 16.18 3.15 4.04
N GLU A 32 14.88 3.12 3.73
CA GLU A 32 14.18 4.22 3.06
C GLU A 32 13.55 5.23 4.04
N GLY A 33 13.73 5.07 5.35
CA GLY A 33 13.13 5.95 6.36
C GLY A 33 11.60 5.85 6.43
N LYS A 34 11.02 4.73 6.00
CA LYS A 34 9.57 4.47 5.96
C LYS A 34 9.16 3.47 7.03
N THR A 35 7.90 3.53 7.46
CA THR A 35 7.27 2.41 8.15
C THR A 35 7.09 1.23 7.18
N VAL A 36 6.96 0.02 7.72
CA VAL A 36 6.72 -1.19 6.90
C VAL A 36 5.46 -1.03 6.03
N SER A 37 4.40 -0.43 6.57
CA SER A 37 3.14 -0.21 5.84
C SER A 37 3.32 0.76 4.67
N GLU A 38 4.01 1.88 4.87
CA GLU A 38 4.31 2.85 3.80
C GLU A 38 5.20 2.23 2.72
N TRP A 39 6.22 1.49 3.13
CA TRP A 39 7.12 0.81 2.21
C TRP A 39 6.40 -0.23 1.36
N LEU A 40 5.55 -1.08 1.98
CA LEU A 40 4.75 -2.06 1.26
C LEU A 40 3.72 -1.41 0.33
N ARG A 41 3.07 -0.32 0.76
CA ARG A 41 2.13 0.44 -0.08
C ARG A 41 2.82 0.98 -1.32
N ALA A 42 4.01 1.58 -1.16
CA ALA A 42 4.80 2.08 -2.28
C ALA A 42 5.20 0.94 -3.23
N LEU A 43 5.74 -0.16 -2.68
CA LEU A 43 6.17 -1.33 -3.46
C LEU A 43 5.02 -1.93 -4.28
N ILE A 44 3.86 -2.15 -3.65
CA ILE A 44 2.68 -2.71 -4.32
C ILE A 44 2.18 -1.74 -5.40
N THR A 45 2.17 -0.44 -5.12
CA THR A 45 1.75 0.59 -6.08
C THR A 45 2.65 0.58 -7.32
N GLU A 46 3.97 0.58 -7.15
CA GLU A 46 4.92 0.54 -8.26
C GLU A 46 4.83 -0.77 -9.06
N GLU A 47 4.66 -1.90 -8.39
CA GLU A 47 4.47 -3.20 -9.03
C GLU A 47 3.21 -3.24 -9.91
N LEU A 48 2.09 -2.72 -9.39
CA LEU A 48 0.82 -2.67 -10.13
C LEU A 48 0.87 -1.70 -11.31
N LYS A 49 1.54 -0.54 -11.16
CA LYS A 49 1.83 0.39 -12.26
C LYS A 49 2.65 -0.29 -13.34
N ARG A 50 3.71 -1.00 -12.97
CA ARG A 50 4.58 -1.74 -13.91
C ARG A 50 3.81 -2.80 -14.69
N ARG A 51 2.82 -3.43 -14.07
CA ARG A 51 1.95 -4.44 -14.69
C ARG A 51 0.80 -3.85 -15.52
N GLY A 52 0.62 -2.53 -15.52
CA GLY A 52 -0.54 -1.87 -16.14
C GLY A 52 -1.89 -2.27 -15.49
N SER A 53 -1.85 -2.82 -14.27
CA SER A 53 -3.04 -3.27 -13.53
C SER A 53 -3.65 -2.18 -12.65
N MET A 54 -3.05 -0.99 -12.65
CA MET A 54 -3.56 0.17 -11.94
C MET A 54 -4.44 1.00 -12.89
N PRO A 55 -5.67 1.38 -12.48
CA PRO A 55 -6.51 2.26 -13.28
C PRO A 55 -5.80 3.59 -13.55
N SER A 56 -6.02 4.18 -14.73
CA SER A 56 -5.32 5.36 -15.27
C SER A 56 -5.58 6.70 -14.54
N GLY A 57 -5.95 6.65 -13.26
CA GLY A 57 -6.19 7.82 -12.41
C GLY A 57 -5.82 7.63 -10.95
N PHE A 58 -5.05 6.58 -10.61
CA PHE A 58 -4.62 6.33 -9.24
C PHE A 58 -3.38 7.19 -8.91
N SER A 59 -3.60 8.29 -8.21
CA SER A 59 -2.52 9.16 -7.73
C SER A 59 -1.96 8.62 -6.41
N PRO A 60 -0.64 8.77 -6.13
CA PRO A 60 -0.09 8.46 -4.81
C PRO A 60 -0.80 9.25 -3.68
N GLU A 61 -1.42 10.38 -4.03
CA GLU A 61 -2.22 11.22 -3.16
C GLU A 61 -3.54 10.55 -2.72
N ASP A 62 -4.09 9.64 -3.53
CA ASP A 62 -5.27 8.85 -3.17
C ASP A 62 -4.94 7.80 -2.10
N LEU A 63 -3.66 7.42 -1.98
CA LEU A 63 -3.16 6.51 -0.93
C LEU A 63 -2.97 7.19 0.43
N GLU A 64 -2.77 8.51 0.45
CA GLU A 64 -2.55 9.28 1.69
C GLU A 64 -3.84 9.86 2.28
N ARG A 65 -4.92 9.93 1.50
CA ARG A 65 -6.24 10.43 1.92
C ARG A 65 -7.21 9.34 2.37
N GLY A 66 -6.76 8.09 2.46
CA GLY A 66 -7.51 6.92 2.93
C GLY A 66 -7.47 6.75 4.44
#